data_AF-A0A3D1H2N0-F1
#
_entry.id   AF-A0A3D1H2N0-F1
#
_cell.length_a   1.000
_cell.length_b   1.000
_cell.length_c   1.000
_cell.angle_alpha   90.00
_cell.angle_beta   90.00
_cell.angle_gamma   90.00
#
_symmetry.space_group_name_H-M   'P 1'
#
loop_
_entity.id
_entity.type
_entity.pdbx_description
1 polymer ?
#
loop_
_entity_poly.entity_id
_entity_poly.type
_entity_poly.pdbx_seq_one_letter_code
_entity_poly.pdbx_strand_id
1 'polypeptide(L)'
;MDKSAYQVTIENSIITAETLCNDYEECTFINCDFAELNLAEVAFSDCSFSGCNLTNVKIKHTAFKKAIFNDCKLMGIQFTDANRFLLELNFTNCILDYSSFYQLKLNKTCFLKCSLKDVDFVETDLSNASFDKSDLYAATFERTNLTNADFRTAINYNLDPS
;
A
#
# COMPACT_ATOMS: atom_id res chain seq x y z
N MET A 1 24.72 -12.67 6.42
CA MET A 1 23.63 -13.63 6.69
C MET A 1 22.35 -12.91 6.35
N ASP A 2 21.55 -13.48 5.45
CA ASP A 2 20.17 -13.02 5.25
C ASP A 2 19.45 -13.09 6.59
N LYS A 3 18.90 -11.96 7.04
CA LYS A 3 18.05 -11.94 8.22
C LYS A 3 16.63 -12.21 7.74
N SER A 4 16.00 -13.23 8.28
CA SER A 4 14.60 -13.55 7.98
C SER A 4 13.81 -13.70 9.28
N ALA A 5 12.55 -13.29 9.27
CA ALA A 5 11.63 -13.42 10.39
C ALA A 5 10.34 -14.12 9.94
N TYR A 6 9.86 -15.03 10.79
CA TYR A 6 8.71 -15.88 10.50
C TYR A 6 7.75 -15.84 11.69
N GLN A 7 6.48 -15.50 11.46
CA GLN A 7 5.42 -15.49 12.49
C GLN A 7 5.75 -14.62 13.72
N VAL A 8 6.49 -13.54 13.52
CA VAL A 8 6.89 -12.62 14.59
C VAL A 8 5.93 -11.44 14.68
N THR A 9 5.55 -11.05 15.90
CA THR A 9 4.90 -9.77 16.16
C THR A 9 5.92 -8.77 16.68
N ILE A 10 6.01 -7.61 16.04
CA ILE A 10 6.87 -6.49 16.42
C ILE A 10 5.95 -5.31 16.76
N GLU A 11 6.12 -4.75 17.95
CA GLU A 11 5.21 -3.72 18.46
C GLU A 11 5.95 -2.47 18.92
N ASN A 12 5.32 -1.30 18.76
CA ASN A 12 5.71 -0.02 19.34
C ASN A 12 7.20 0.32 19.12
N SER A 13 7.71 -0.01 17.93
CA SER A 13 9.15 0.00 17.64
C SER A 13 9.46 0.92 16.46
N ILE A 14 10.55 1.68 16.58
CA ILE A 14 11.17 2.35 15.44
C ILE A 14 12.01 1.32 14.72
N ILE A 15 11.69 1.05 13.45
CA ILE A 15 12.43 0.12 12.61
C ILE A 15 13.61 0.86 11.98
N THR A 16 14.80 0.34 12.20
CA THR A 16 16.05 0.86 11.63
C THR A 16 16.67 -0.16 10.68
N ALA A 17 17.62 0.29 9.86
CA ALA A 17 18.37 -0.58 8.96
C ALA A 17 19.08 -1.73 9.69
N GLU A 18 19.47 -1.56 10.95
CA GLU A 18 20.10 -2.61 11.76
C GLU A 18 19.11 -3.68 12.21
N THR A 19 17.85 -3.30 12.46
CA THR A 19 16.77 -4.20 12.91
C THR A 19 16.01 -4.86 11.75
N LEU A 20 16.16 -4.33 10.54
CA LEU A 20 15.46 -4.80 9.36
C LEU A 20 15.92 -6.21 8.96
N CYS A 21 14.95 -7.06 8.67
CA CYS A 21 15.15 -8.35 8.01
C CYS A 21 14.92 -8.18 6.51
N ASN A 22 15.58 -9.02 5.72
CA ASN A 22 15.41 -9.05 4.28
C ASN A 22 14.12 -9.79 3.89
N ASP A 23 13.71 -10.78 4.68
CA ASP A 23 12.44 -11.49 4.48
C ASP A 23 11.61 -11.52 5.76
N TYR A 24 10.33 -11.18 5.62
CA TYR A 24 9.30 -11.34 6.62
C TYR A 24 8.19 -12.22 6.06
N GLU A 25 7.84 -13.27 6.78
CA GLU A 25 6.74 -14.18 6.43
C GLU A 25 5.79 -14.30 7.62
N GLU A 26 4.50 -14.09 7.38
CA GLU A 26 3.44 -14.16 8.40
C GLU A 26 3.69 -13.27 9.62
N CYS A 27 4.42 -12.17 9.44
CA CYS A 27 4.76 -11.25 10.53
C CYS A 27 3.70 -10.16 10.70
N THR A 28 3.59 -9.66 11.93
CA THR A 28 2.69 -8.57 12.30
C THR A 28 3.48 -7.40 12.86
N PHE A 29 3.24 -6.20 12.35
CA PHE A 29 3.82 -4.96 12.85
C PHE A 29 2.70 -4.10 13.46
N ILE A 30 2.86 -3.67 14.71
CA ILE A 30 1.85 -2.90 15.45
C ILE A 30 2.49 -1.61 15.95
N ASN A 31 1.95 -0.45 15.57
CA ASN A 31 2.45 0.86 15.97
C ASN A 31 3.97 1.04 15.71
N CYS A 32 4.46 0.47 14.62
CA CYS A 32 5.86 0.58 14.22
C CYS A 32 6.09 1.81 13.34
N ASP A 33 7.26 2.41 13.46
CA ASP A 33 7.69 3.52 12.61
C ASP A 33 8.74 3.05 11.59
N PHE A 34 8.38 3.18 10.31
CA PHE A 34 9.20 2.90 9.14
C PHE A 34 9.44 4.17 8.30
N ALA A 35 9.03 5.35 8.79
CA ALA A 35 9.05 6.57 7.99
C ALA A 35 10.44 6.85 7.41
N GLU A 36 10.46 7.22 6.12
CA GLU A 36 11.66 7.54 5.36
C GLU A 36 12.71 6.41 5.23
N LEU A 37 12.42 5.22 5.76
CA LEU A 37 13.34 4.08 5.70
C LEU A 37 13.49 3.60 4.25
N ASN A 38 14.65 3.03 3.95
CA ASN A 38 14.86 2.31 2.71
C ASN A 38 14.55 0.83 2.92
N LEU A 39 13.45 0.36 2.35
CA LEU A 39 13.04 -1.05 2.33
C LEU A 39 13.43 -1.76 1.04
N ALA A 40 14.38 -1.20 0.27
CA ALA A 40 14.78 -1.77 -0.99
C ALA A 40 15.13 -3.26 -0.84
N GLU A 41 14.59 -4.07 -1.75
CA GLU A 41 14.78 -5.53 -1.81
C GLU A 41 14.22 -6.34 -0.61
N VAL A 42 13.56 -5.71 0.37
CA VAL A 42 12.88 -6.43 1.45
C VAL A 42 11.64 -7.15 0.92
N ALA A 43 11.36 -8.36 1.41
CA ALA A 43 10.16 -9.11 1.12
C ALA A 43 9.24 -9.22 2.33
N PHE A 44 7.96 -8.91 2.12
CA PHE A 44 6.87 -9.11 3.07
C PHE A 44 5.85 -10.06 2.44
N SER A 45 5.72 -11.27 2.99
CA SER A 45 4.76 -12.28 2.56
C SER A 45 3.76 -12.57 3.67
N ASP A 46 2.47 -12.47 3.36
CA ASP A 46 1.36 -12.70 4.30
C ASP A 46 1.51 -11.87 5.60
N CYS A 47 2.10 -10.68 5.49
CA CYS A 47 2.36 -9.78 6.62
C CYS A 47 1.23 -8.77 6.84
N SER A 48 1.05 -8.35 8.09
CA SER A 48 0.10 -7.30 8.45
C SER A 48 0.77 -6.14 9.17
N PHE A 49 0.29 -4.93 8.89
CA PHE A 49 0.73 -3.68 9.50
C PHE A 49 -0.50 -3.01 10.12
N SER A 50 -0.41 -2.64 11.39
CA SER A 50 -1.47 -2.00 12.15
C SER A 50 -0.96 -0.75 12.84
N GLY A 51 -1.58 0.42 12.62
CA GLY A 51 -1.18 1.66 13.27
C GLY A 51 0.24 2.14 12.88
N CYS A 52 0.81 1.60 11.80
CA CYS A 52 2.20 1.86 11.43
C CYS A 52 2.35 3.16 10.63
N ASN A 53 3.52 3.79 10.79
CA ASN A 53 3.92 4.93 9.99
C ASN A 53 4.91 4.48 8.92
N LEU A 54 4.54 4.61 7.64
CA LEU A 54 5.35 4.27 6.47
C LEU A 54 5.52 5.49 5.55
N THR A 55 5.25 6.71 6.03
CA THR A 55 5.36 7.92 5.21
C THR A 55 6.72 8.02 4.52
N ASN A 56 6.71 8.28 3.21
CA ASN A 56 7.90 8.48 2.36
C ASN A 56 8.92 7.31 2.37
N VAL A 57 8.49 6.10 2.75
CA VAL A 57 9.36 4.92 2.67
C VAL A 57 9.77 4.63 1.24
N LYS A 58 11.03 4.24 1.02
CA LYS A 58 11.54 3.86 -0.30
C LYS A 58 11.40 2.36 -0.48
N ILE A 59 10.70 1.93 -1.53
CA ILE A 59 10.30 0.53 -1.72
C ILE A 59 10.81 -0.07 -3.03
N LYS A 60 12.01 0.37 -3.46
CA LYS A 60 12.60 -0.10 -4.71
C LYS A 60 12.82 -1.61 -4.66
N HIS A 61 12.14 -2.34 -5.54
CA HIS A 61 12.16 -3.81 -5.61
C HIS A 61 11.66 -4.53 -4.34
N THR A 62 11.01 -3.83 -3.42
CA THR A 62 10.38 -4.44 -2.23
C THR A 62 9.21 -5.32 -2.67
N ALA A 63 9.12 -6.54 -2.16
CA ALA A 63 8.02 -7.45 -2.45
C ALA A 63 6.93 -7.37 -1.39
N PHE A 64 5.69 -7.13 -1.81
CA PHE A 64 4.51 -7.19 -0.95
C PHE A 64 3.56 -8.26 -1.49
N LYS A 65 3.57 -9.46 -0.88
CA LYS A 65 2.68 -10.56 -1.25
C LYS A 65 1.63 -10.69 -0.16
N LYS A 66 0.38 -10.38 -0.51
CA LYS A 66 -0.77 -10.38 0.42
C LYS A 66 -0.52 -9.51 1.67
N ALA A 67 0.05 -8.33 1.47
CA ALA A 67 0.29 -7.40 2.57
C ALA A 67 -0.99 -6.65 2.93
N ILE A 68 -1.30 -6.60 4.22
CA ILE A 68 -2.51 -5.95 4.76
C ILE A 68 -2.09 -4.77 5.63
N PHE A 69 -2.68 -3.61 5.39
CA PHE A 69 -2.45 -2.39 6.16
C PHE A 69 -3.75 -1.92 6.80
N ASN A 70 -3.71 -1.71 8.11
CA ASN A 70 -4.83 -1.23 8.91
C ASN A 70 -4.37 0.00 9.70
N ASP A 71 -5.13 1.10 9.65
CA ASP A 71 -4.84 2.29 10.45
C ASP A 71 -3.44 2.89 10.18
N CYS A 72 -2.88 2.69 8.98
CA CYS A 72 -1.52 3.08 8.64
C CYS A 72 -1.42 4.43 7.90
N LYS A 73 -0.28 5.10 8.05
CA LYS A 73 0.12 6.24 7.21
C LYS A 73 1.09 5.77 6.13
N LEU A 74 0.73 5.95 4.87
CA LEU A 74 1.45 5.46 3.68
C LEU A 74 1.60 6.59 2.65
N MET A 75 1.75 7.83 3.12
CA MET A 75 1.75 9.01 2.25
C MET A 75 3.02 9.09 1.38
N GLY A 76 2.86 9.51 0.13
CA GLY A 76 3.95 9.82 -0.80
C GLY A 76 4.68 8.60 -1.37
N ILE A 77 4.16 7.39 -1.19
CA ILE A 77 4.84 6.16 -1.59
C ILE A 77 4.70 5.94 -3.10
N GLN A 78 5.82 5.63 -3.76
CA GLN A 78 5.85 5.24 -5.17
C GLN A 78 5.74 3.71 -5.31
N PHE A 79 4.52 3.16 -5.26
CA PHE A 79 4.30 1.71 -5.41
C PHE A 79 4.72 1.16 -6.77
N THR A 80 4.90 2.04 -7.76
CA THR A 80 5.51 1.75 -9.06
C THR A 80 6.89 1.08 -8.95
N ASP A 81 7.62 1.39 -7.88
CA ASP A 81 8.99 0.92 -7.64
C ASP A 81 9.01 -0.46 -6.96
N ALA A 82 7.87 -0.92 -6.45
CA ALA A 82 7.75 -2.23 -5.81
C ALA A 82 7.98 -3.38 -6.80
N ASN A 83 8.30 -4.55 -6.26
CA ASN A 83 8.27 -5.77 -7.03
C ASN A 83 6.83 -6.11 -7.40
N ARG A 84 6.56 -6.14 -8.71
CA ARG A 84 5.23 -6.40 -9.27
C ARG A 84 4.81 -7.88 -9.23
N PHE A 85 5.77 -8.79 -9.00
CA PHE A 85 5.49 -10.22 -9.00
C PHE A 85 4.70 -10.63 -7.76
N LEU A 86 3.49 -11.16 -7.97
CA LEU A 86 2.54 -11.52 -6.90
C LEU A 86 2.21 -10.36 -5.96
N LEU A 87 2.26 -9.13 -6.48
CA LEU A 87 1.89 -7.94 -5.73
C LEU A 87 0.41 -8.01 -5.35
N GLU A 88 0.13 -8.05 -4.05
CA GLU A 88 -1.23 -8.05 -3.52
C GLU A 88 -1.26 -7.21 -2.24
N LEU A 89 -2.12 -6.19 -2.24
CA LEU A 89 -2.20 -5.15 -1.22
C LEU A 89 -3.66 -4.94 -0.82
N ASN A 90 -3.91 -4.72 0.47
CA ASN A 90 -5.21 -4.30 0.99
C ASN A 90 -5.05 -3.26 2.10
N PHE A 91 -5.94 -2.26 2.10
CA PHE A 91 -5.86 -1.09 2.96
C PHE A 91 -7.20 -0.85 3.66
N THR A 92 -7.16 -0.68 4.98
CA THR A 92 -8.31 -0.28 5.79
C THR A 92 -7.93 0.90 6.68
N ASN A 93 -8.74 1.97 6.65
CA ASN A 93 -8.54 3.17 7.46
C ASN A 93 -7.12 3.79 7.30
N CYS A 94 -6.58 3.76 6.08
CA CYS A 94 -5.22 4.21 5.79
C CYS A 94 -5.20 5.60 5.13
N ILE A 95 -4.09 6.31 5.29
CA ILE A 95 -3.82 7.56 4.56
C ILE A 95 -2.76 7.27 3.51
N LEU A 96 -3.14 7.26 2.23
CA LEU A 96 -2.23 7.02 1.10
C LEU A 96 -2.03 8.27 0.22
N ASP A 97 -2.40 9.44 0.71
CA ASP A 97 -2.31 10.70 -0.05
C ASP A 97 -0.95 10.86 -0.74
N TYR A 98 -0.96 11.39 -1.97
CA TYR A 98 0.22 11.62 -2.83
C TYR A 98 0.99 10.36 -3.26
N SER A 99 0.43 9.16 -3.07
CA SER A 99 1.04 7.91 -3.55
C SER A 99 0.77 7.70 -5.05
N SER A 100 1.60 6.87 -5.69
CA SER A 100 1.37 6.43 -7.07
C SER A 100 1.32 4.92 -7.18
N PHE A 101 0.32 4.43 -7.89
CA PHE A 101 0.12 3.04 -8.29
C PHE A 101 0.25 2.85 -9.82
N TYR A 102 0.84 3.82 -10.52
CA TYR A 102 0.92 3.86 -11.98
C TYR A 102 1.33 2.53 -12.62
N GLN A 103 0.56 2.10 -13.63
CA GLN A 103 0.75 0.86 -14.39
C GLN A 103 0.75 -0.46 -13.57
N LEU A 104 0.27 -0.45 -12.32
CA LEU A 104 0.22 -1.67 -11.51
C LEU A 104 -1.01 -2.53 -11.84
N LYS A 105 -0.90 -3.83 -11.53
CA LYS A 105 -2.05 -4.76 -11.55
C LYS A 105 -2.50 -4.99 -10.12
N LEU A 106 -3.62 -4.39 -9.74
CA LEU A 106 -4.19 -4.35 -8.39
C LEU A 106 -5.66 -4.77 -8.42
N ASN A 107 -5.99 -5.74 -9.26
CA ASN A 107 -7.34 -6.27 -9.37
C ASN A 107 -7.81 -6.80 -8.01
N LYS A 108 -9.05 -6.48 -7.60
CA LYS A 108 -9.65 -6.85 -6.30
C LYS A 108 -9.04 -6.19 -5.06
N THR A 109 -8.12 -5.23 -5.20
CA THR A 109 -7.61 -4.48 -4.05
C THR A 109 -8.73 -3.73 -3.33
N CYS A 110 -8.71 -3.79 -2.00
CA CYS A 110 -9.63 -3.05 -1.14
C CYS A 110 -8.96 -1.80 -0.56
N PHE A 111 -9.57 -0.64 -0.79
CA PHE A 111 -9.29 0.63 -0.14
C PHE A 111 -10.52 1.02 0.69
N LEU A 112 -10.62 0.49 1.91
CA LEU A 112 -11.75 0.70 2.80
C LEU A 112 -11.48 1.88 3.73
N LYS A 113 -12.34 2.90 3.73
CA LYS A 113 -12.24 4.09 4.60
C LYS A 113 -10.88 4.80 4.50
N CYS A 114 -10.30 4.84 3.30
CA CYS A 114 -8.97 5.41 3.08
C CYS A 114 -9.05 6.86 2.62
N SER A 115 -8.00 7.63 2.93
CA SER A 115 -7.70 8.88 2.23
C SER A 115 -6.78 8.55 1.05
N LEU A 116 -7.22 8.91 -0.16
CA LEU A 116 -6.57 8.66 -1.44
C LEU A 116 -6.40 9.98 -2.21
N LYS A 117 -6.04 11.06 -1.52
CA LYS A 117 -5.99 12.39 -2.13
C LYS A 117 -4.77 12.53 -3.02
N ASP A 118 -4.95 13.12 -4.19
CA ASP A 118 -3.89 13.31 -5.18
C ASP A 118 -3.15 11.98 -5.51
N VAL A 119 -3.84 10.84 -5.42
CA VAL A 119 -3.27 9.53 -5.75
C VAL A 119 -3.32 9.30 -7.25
N ASP A 120 -2.20 8.83 -7.78
CA ASP A 120 -2.06 8.48 -9.19
C ASP A 120 -2.38 7.00 -9.42
N PHE A 121 -3.51 6.73 -10.07
CA PHE A 121 -3.92 5.40 -10.52
C PHE A 121 -3.77 5.23 -12.05
N VAL A 122 -3.09 6.12 -12.76
CA VAL A 122 -3.02 6.08 -14.23
C VAL A 122 -2.51 4.73 -14.74
N GLU A 123 -3.19 4.19 -15.76
CA GLU A 123 -2.91 2.88 -16.36
C GLU A 123 -2.93 1.68 -15.40
N THR A 124 -3.53 1.83 -14.21
CA THR A 124 -3.63 0.73 -13.23
C THR A 124 -4.79 -0.21 -13.59
N ASP A 125 -4.61 -1.51 -13.36
CA ASP A 125 -5.73 -2.46 -13.33
C ASP A 125 -6.33 -2.54 -11.94
N LEU A 126 -7.47 -1.87 -11.75
CA LEU A 126 -8.28 -1.85 -10.52
C LEU A 126 -9.60 -2.59 -10.73
N SER A 127 -9.64 -3.56 -11.65
CA SER A 127 -10.85 -4.33 -11.88
C SER A 127 -11.29 -5.06 -10.61
N ASN A 128 -12.56 -4.95 -10.27
CA ASN A 128 -13.17 -5.49 -9.05
C ASN A 128 -12.61 -4.89 -7.73
N ALA A 129 -11.89 -3.76 -7.78
CA ALA A 129 -11.44 -3.07 -6.58
C ALA A 129 -12.63 -2.47 -5.80
N SER A 130 -12.44 -2.20 -4.51
CA SER A 130 -13.43 -1.51 -3.68
C SER A 130 -12.84 -0.25 -3.08
N PHE A 131 -13.56 0.86 -3.19
CA PHE A 131 -13.22 2.15 -2.58
C PHE A 131 -14.21 2.53 -1.47
N ASP A 132 -14.77 1.54 -0.76
CA ASP A 132 -15.84 1.77 0.22
C ASP A 132 -15.46 2.86 1.23
N LYS A 133 -16.26 3.92 1.31
CA LYS A 133 -16.09 5.05 2.23
C LYS A 133 -14.74 5.77 2.12
N SER A 134 -14.08 5.70 0.97
CA SER A 134 -12.80 6.37 0.72
C SER A 134 -12.99 7.76 0.10
N ASP A 135 -12.08 8.67 0.42
CA ASP A 135 -12.00 10.02 -0.15
C ASP A 135 -10.92 10.04 -1.24
N LEU A 136 -11.32 10.34 -2.48
CA LEU A 136 -10.46 10.30 -3.67
C LEU A 136 -10.27 11.67 -4.30
N TYR A 137 -10.33 12.74 -3.50
CA TYR A 137 -10.13 14.10 -3.98
C TYR A 137 -8.85 14.22 -4.82
N ALA A 138 -9.01 14.67 -6.07
CA ALA A 138 -7.92 14.83 -7.05
C ALA A 138 -7.15 13.54 -7.42
N ALA A 139 -7.68 12.36 -7.11
CA ALA A 139 -7.13 11.11 -7.63
C ALA A 139 -7.28 11.03 -9.16
N THR A 140 -6.27 10.51 -9.85
CA THR A 140 -6.23 10.44 -11.32
C THR A 140 -6.46 9.02 -11.81
N PHE A 141 -7.43 8.82 -12.72
CA PHE A 141 -7.84 7.52 -13.25
C PHE A 141 -7.64 7.38 -14.78
N GLU A 142 -6.75 8.15 -15.39
CA GLU A 142 -6.51 8.10 -16.84
C GLU A 142 -6.09 6.69 -17.28
N ARG A 143 -6.75 6.15 -18.31
CA ARG A 143 -6.50 4.78 -18.83
C ARG A 143 -6.55 3.68 -17.75
N THR A 144 -7.26 3.89 -16.63
CA THR A 144 -7.39 2.90 -15.55
C THR A 144 -8.48 1.88 -15.87
N ASN A 145 -8.21 0.59 -15.67
CA ASN A 145 -9.26 -0.43 -15.77
C ASN A 145 -10.08 -0.46 -14.47
N LEU A 146 -11.29 0.07 -14.53
CA LEU A 146 -12.25 0.12 -13.42
C LEU A 146 -13.40 -0.88 -13.57
N THR A 147 -13.24 -1.92 -14.38
CA THR A 147 -14.29 -2.93 -14.61
C THR A 147 -14.75 -3.53 -13.27
N ASN A 148 -16.03 -3.40 -12.94
CA ASN A 148 -16.64 -3.85 -11.67
C ASN A 148 -16.06 -3.22 -10.39
N ALA A 149 -15.32 -2.12 -10.48
CA ALA A 149 -14.87 -1.42 -9.28
C ALA A 149 -16.06 -0.79 -8.54
N ASP A 150 -16.04 -0.86 -7.20
CA ASP A 150 -17.12 -0.33 -6.35
C ASP A 150 -16.75 1.04 -5.77
N PHE A 151 -17.46 2.07 -6.23
CA PHE A 151 -17.34 3.45 -5.77
C PHE A 151 -18.61 3.93 -5.03
N ARG A 152 -19.59 3.06 -4.73
CA ARG A 152 -20.94 3.47 -4.28
C ARG A 152 -20.97 4.38 -3.05
N THR A 153 -19.98 4.27 -2.18
CA THR A 153 -19.85 5.03 -0.93
C THR A 153 -18.58 5.89 -0.92
N ALA A 154 -17.82 5.89 -2.02
CA ALA A 154 -16.65 6.73 -2.20
C ALA A 154 -17.08 8.18 -2.44
N ILE A 155 -16.19 9.13 -2.13
CA ILE A 155 -16.45 10.56 -2.32
C ILE A 155 -15.31 11.25 -3.07
N ASN A 156 -15.59 12.42 -3.64
CA ASN A 156 -14.62 13.32 -4.28
C ASN A 156 -13.82 12.73 -5.46
N TYR A 157 -14.30 11.67 -6.10
CA TYR A 157 -13.66 11.12 -7.30
C TYR A 157 -14.17 11.82 -8.57
N ASN A 158 -13.31 11.86 -9.60
CA ASN A 158 -13.69 12.22 -10.97
C ASN A 158 -13.22 11.14 -11.93
N LEU A 159 -14.15 10.61 -12.74
CA LEU A 159 -13.86 9.59 -13.75
C LEU A 159 -13.95 10.12 -15.18
N ASP A 160 -14.40 11.36 -15.38
CA ASP A 160 -14.44 11.98 -16.69
C ASP A 160 -13.06 12.56 -17.04
N PRO A 161 -12.40 12.10 -18.11
CA PRO A 161 -11.24 12.77 -18.66
C PRO A 161 -11.75 14.05 -19.35
N SER A 162 -11.53 15.20 -18.74
CA SER A 162 -11.72 16.50 -19.41
C SER A 162 -10.77 16.67 -20.59
#